data_AF-A0A528KGI8-F1
#
_entry.id   AF-A0A528KGI8-F1
#
_cell.length_a   1.000
_cell.length_b   1.000
_cell.length_c   1.000
_cell.angle_alpha   90.00
_cell.angle_beta   90.00
_cell.angle_gamma   90.00
#
_symmetry.space_group_name_H-M   'P 1'
#
loop_
_entity.id
_entity.type
_entity.pdbx_description
1 polymer ?
#
loop_
_entity_poly.entity_id
_entity_poly.type
_entity_poly.pdbx_seq_one_letter_code
_entity_poly.pdbx_strand_id
1 'polypeptide(L)'
;GSKTPSELSLMHLYPIDGAVQEVAPDATAWGARRARWSMVIAGIDPDPTKAPELRRWASEYWAAVHKHNPHGGAYINFMMDDEGEARVRAAYGANYERLVAVKRKYDPANLFRVNHNIRP
;
A
#
# COMPACT_ATOMS: atom_id res chain seq x y z
N GLY A 1 13.75 -5.62 -17.77
CA GLY A 1 13.28 -6.56 -16.74
C GLY A 1 12.49 -7.68 -17.38
N SER A 2 13.13 -8.84 -17.58
CA SER A 2 12.46 -10.09 -17.97
C SER A 2 12.97 -11.29 -17.14
N LYS A 3 13.96 -11.06 -16.27
CA LYS A 3 14.51 -12.09 -15.37
C LYS A 3 14.10 -11.74 -13.95
N THR A 4 13.46 -12.70 -13.28
CA THR A 4 13.25 -12.65 -11.84
C THR A 4 14.59 -12.90 -11.14
N PRO A 5 14.84 -12.27 -9.97
CA PRO A 5 16.09 -12.45 -9.23
C PRO A 5 16.22 -13.83 -8.58
N SER A 6 15.11 -14.56 -8.48
CA SER A 6 15.01 -15.94 -7.99
C SER A 6 13.80 -16.62 -8.65
N GLU A 7 13.81 -17.96 -8.72
CA GLU A 7 12.66 -18.74 -9.19
C GLU A 7 11.46 -18.66 -8.22
N LEU A 8 11.72 -18.29 -6.97
CA LEU A 8 10.68 -18.08 -5.95
C LEU A 8 10.06 -16.68 -6.00
N SER A 9 10.62 -15.75 -6.78
CA SER A 9 10.11 -14.38 -6.87
C SER A 9 8.94 -14.30 -7.87
N LEU A 10 7.88 -13.58 -7.50
CA LEU A 10 6.62 -13.57 -8.25
C LEU A 10 5.81 -12.28 -8.08
N MET A 11 4.75 -12.16 -8.88
CA MET A 11 3.75 -11.10 -8.81
C MET A 11 2.36 -11.73 -8.72
N HIS A 12 1.60 -11.32 -7.71
CA HIS A 12 0.19 -11.67 -7.56
C HIS A 12 -0.69 -10.51 -8.02
N LEU A 13 -1.73 -10.83 -8.79
CA LEU A 13 -2.74 -9.88 -9.21
C LEU A 13 -4.11 -10.38 -8.80
N TYR A 14 -4.73 -9.70 -7.84
CA TYR A 14 -6.02 -10.07 -7.28
C TYR A 14 -7.13 -9.18 -7.83
N PRO A 15 -8.26 -9.72 -8.31
CA PRO A 15 -9.44 -8.93 -8.57
C PRO A 15 -10.00 -8.42 -7.22
N ILE A 16 -10.31 -7.12 -7.17
CA ILE A 16 -10.86 -6.43 -5.99
C ILE A 16 -12.09 -5.58 -6.34
N ASP A 17 -12.79 -5.94 -7.42
CA ASP A 17 -14.03 -5.32 -7.86
C ASP A 17 -15.27 -6.14 -7.42
N GLY A 18 -16.45 -5.79 -7.96
CA GLY A 18 -17.73 -6.38 -7.59
C GLY A 18 -18.44 -5.64 -6.46
N ALA A 19 -19.01 -6.37 -5.50
CA ALA A 19 -19.86 -5.81 -4.43
C ALA A 19 -19.19 -4.69 -3.62
N VAL A 20 -17.85 -4.70 -3.52
CA VAL A 20 -17.12 -3.62 -2.85
C VAL A 20 -17.30 -2.26 -3.51
N GLN A 21 -17.66 -2.20 -4.81
CA GLN A 21 -17.86 -0.96 -5.56
C GLN A 21 -19.26 -0.35 -5.36
N GLU A 22 -20.20 -1.11 -4.76
CA GLU A 22 -21.54 -0.62 -4.42
C GLU A 22 -21.54 0.35 -3.23
N VAL A 23 -20.44 0.35 -2.45
CA VAL A 23 -20.27 1.21 -1.28
C VAL A 23 -19.62 2.53 -1.69
N ALA A 24 -20.15 3.64 -1.19
CA ALA A 24 -19.60 4.97 -1.46
C ALA A 24 -18.14 5.11 -0.98
N PRO A 25 -17.27 5.86 -1.70
CA PRO A 25 -15.85 6.02 -1.34
C PRO A 25 -15.56 6.58 0.06
N ASP A 26 -16.50 7.34 0.62
CA ASP A 26 -16.40 8.00 1.92
C ASP A 26 -17.14 7.26 3.06
N ALA A 27 -17.90 6.22 2.73
CA ALA A 27 -18.67 5.45 3.71
C ALA A 27 -17.79 4.68 4.71
N THR A 28 -16.56 4.32 4.34
CA THR A 28 -15.59 3.65 5.22
C THR A 28 -14.21 4.33 5.15
N ALA A 29 -13.22 3.84 5.90
CA ALA A 29 -11.85 4.35 5.80
C ALA A 29 -11.18 4.02 4.45
N TRP A 30 -11.55 2.90 3.82
CA TRP A 30 -11.01 2.46 2.54
C TRP A 30 -11.85 3.00 1.38
N GLY A 31 -11.26 3.95 0.64
CA GLY A 31 -11.94 4.70 -0.42
C GLY A 31 -11.68 4.24 -1.85
N ALA A 32 -10.85 3.22 -2.08
CA ALA A 32 -10.44 2.76 -3.42
C ALA A 32 -11.53 1.93 -4.15
N ARG A 33 -12.78 2.40 -4.13
CA ARG A 33 -13.99 1.73 -4.61
C ARG A 33 -14.08 1.58 -6.13
N ARG A 34 -13.16 2.19 -6.87
CA ARG A 34 -13.07 2.09 -8.34
C ARG A 34 -11.87 1.27 -8.82
N ALA A 35 -11.01 0.81 -7.91
CA ALA A 35 -9.94 -0.11 -8.25
C ALA A 35 -10.54 -1.46 -8.66
N ARG A 36 -9.92 -2.11 -9.64
CA ARG A 36 -10.30 -3.46 -10.10
C ARG A 36 -9.29 -4.53 -9.74
N TRP A 37 -8.04 -4.12 -9.58
CA TRP A 37 -6.93 -5.02 -9.34
C TRP A 37 -6.08 -4.52 -8.17
N SER A 38 -5.62 -5.45 -7.35
CA SER A 38 -4.57 -5.23 -6.36
C SER A 38 -3.37 -6.07 -6.73
N MET A 39 -2.20 -5.44 -6.82
CA MET A 39 -0.96 -6.09 -7.20
C MET A 39 -0.01 -6.18 -6.01
N VAL A 40 0.60 -7.35 -5.83
CA VAL A 40 1.66 -7.59 -4.84
C VAL A 40 2.88 -8.12 -5.57
N ILE A 41 4.03 -7.49 -5.36
CA ILE A 41 5.32 -7.92 -5.90
C ILE A 41 6.11 -8.53 -4.74
N ALA A 42 6.52 -9.80 -4.87
CA ALA A 42 7.23 -10.51 -3.82
C ALA A 42 8.60 -10.95 -4.35
N GLY A 43 9.66 -10.29 -3.87
CA GLY A 43 11.03 -10.75 -4.03
C GLY A 43 11.36 -11.74 -2.92
N ILE A 44 11.61 -13.00 -3.28
CA ILE A 44 11.80 -14.10 -2.34
C ILE A 44 13.05 -14.88 -2.72
N ASP A 45 13.91 -15.12 -1.73
CA ASP A 45 15.06 -16.03 -1.83
C ASP A 45 15.41 -16.56 -0.43
N PRO A 46 15.81 -17.84 -0.28
CA PRO A 46 16.28 -18.37 0.99
C PRO A 46 17.62 -17.78 1.45
N ASP A 47 18.44 -17.26 0.53
CA ASP A 47 19.72 -16.62 0.86
C ASP A 47 19.50 -15.15 1.29
N PRO A 48 19.73 -14.80 2.57
CA PRO A 48 19.53 -13.44 3.04
C PRO A 48 20.47 -12.43 2.37
N THR A 49 21.60 -12.87 1.80
CA THR A 49 22.54 -11.98 1.09
C THR A 49 21.94 -11.42 -0.20
N LYS A 50 20.88 -12.04 -0.74
CA LYS A 50 20.12 -11.57 -1.90
C LYS A 50 19.18 -10.40 -1.61
N ALA A 51 18.94 -10.06 -0.33
CA ALA A 51 17.99 -9.01 0.05
C ALA A 51 18.17 -7.66 -0.69
N PRO A 52 19.40 -7.14 -0.93
CA PRO A 52 19.57 -5.90 -1.69
C PRO A 52 19.14 -6.02 -3.17
N GLU A 53 19.38 -7.18 -3.79
CA GLU A 53 18.97 -7.47 -5.16
C GLU A 53 17.44 -7.58 -5.27
N LEU A 54 16.81 -8.32 -4.34
CA LEU A 54 15.36 -8.49 -4.28
C LEU A 54 14.63 -7.16 -4.07
N ARG A 55 15.12 -6.32 -3.14
CA ARG A 55 14.57 -4.98 -2.88
C ARG A 55 14.65 -4.10 -4.13
N ARG A 56 15.83 -4.03 -4.77
CA ARG A 56 16.00 -3.25 -6.00
C ARG A 56 15.04 -3.70 -7.09
N TRP A 57 14.94 -5.01 -7.34
CA TRP A 57 14.04 -5.56 -8.34
C TRP A 57 12.56 -5.22 -8.05
N ALA A 58 12.11 -5.38 -6.80
CA ALA A 58 10.74 -5.08 -6.42
C ALA A 58 10.42 -3.59 -6.56
N SER A 59 11.32 -2.70 -6.12
CA SER A 59 11.16 -1.25 -6.24
C SER A 59 11.14 -0.78 -7.70
N GLU A 60 12.04 -1.30 -8.55
CA GLU A 60 12.08 -0.97 -9.98
C GLU A 60 10.82 -1.46 -10.70
N TYR A 61 10.37 -2.68 -10.40
CA TYR A 61 9.13 -3.23 -10.96
C TYR A 61 7.92 -2.41 -10.51
N TRP A 62 7.81 -2.10 -9.22
CA TRP A 62 6.76 -1.22 -8.71
C TRP A 62 6.76 0.12 -9.43
N ALA A 63 7.91 0.80 -9.55
CA ALA A 63 8.01 2.10 -10.21
C ALA A 63 7.60 2.05 -11.68
N ALA A 64 7.98 0.98 -12.40
CA ALA A 64 7.63 0.78 -13.79
C ALA A 64 6.13 0.60 -14.03
N VAL A 65 5.42 -0.06 -13.11
CA VAL A 65 3.96 -0.30 -13.20
C VAL A 65 3.16 0.87 -12.61
N HIS A 66 3.63 1.46 -11.51
CA HIS A 66 2.88 2.46 -10.74
C HIS A 66 2.55 3.71 -11.57
N LYS A 67 3.38 4.07 -12.56
CA LYS A 67 3.10 5.16 -13.51
C LYS A 67 1.81 4.98 -14.32
N HIS A 68 1.30 3.75 -14.40
CA HIS A 68 0.05 3.39 -15.07
C HIS A 68 -1.12 3.24 -14.10
N ASN A 69 -0.93 3.49 -12.79
CA ASN A 69 -1.99 3.41 -11.79
C ASN A 69 -2.63 4.81 -11.59
N PRO A 70 -3.80 5.09 -12.19
CA PRO A 70 -4.45 6.39 -12.08
C PRO A 70 -5.01 6.67 -10.67
N HIS A 71 -5.15 5.64 -9.84
CA HIS A 71 -5.67 5.81 -8.48
C HIS A 71 -4.60 6.28 -7.50
N GLY A 72 -3.30 6.12 -7.82
CA GLY A 72 -2.15 6.59 -7.02
C GLY A 72 -2.00 6.01 -5.61
N GLY A 73 -3.05 5.40 -5.06
CA GLY A 73 -3.11 4.89 -3.70
C GLY A 73 -2.46 3.52 -3.55
N ALA A 74 -2.06 3.24 -2.30
CA ALA A 74 -1.64 1.94 -1.82
C ALA A 74 -2.75 1.34 -0.94
N TYR A 75 -2.68 0.03 -0.71
CA TYR A 75 -3.47 -0.60 0.34
C TYR A 75 -2.59 -0.70 1.60
N ILE A 76 -3.05 -0.14 2.71
CA ILE A 76 -2.24 0.04 3.93
C ILE A 76 -1.66 -1.27 4.46
N ASN A 77 -2.34 -2.41 4.27
CA ASN A 77 -1.90 -3.72 4.72
C ASN A 77 -0.73 -4.29 3.91
N PHE A 78 -0.38 -3.69 2.77
CA PHE A 78 0.77 -4.07 1.95
C PHE A 78 1.90 -3.03 1.98
N MET A 79 1.78 -2.02 2.85
CA MET A 79 2.82 -1.01 2.99
C MET A 79 3.91 -1.46 3.96
N MET A 80 5.15 -1.09 3.65
CA MET A 80 6.33 -1.32 4.50
C MET A 80 6.62 -0.11 5.39
N ASP A 81 7.27 -0.34 6.53
CA ASP A 81 7.48 0.66 7.59
C ASP A 81 8.25 1.92 7.13
N ASP A 82 8.98 1.85 6.02
CA ASP A 82 9.81 2.93 5.47
C ASP A 82 9.09 3.82 4.45
N GLU A 83 7.81 3.56 4.11
CA GLU A 83 7.08 4.32 3.10
C GLU A 83 6.58 5.70 3.56
N GLY A 84 6.58 5.96 4.88
CA GLY A 84 6.38 7.30 5.46
C GLY A 84 4.98 7.90 5.34
N GLU A 85 4.81 9.10 5.93
CA GLU A 85 3.50 9.77 6.10
C GLU A 85 2.81 10.12 4.76
N ALA A 86 3.58 10.52 3.75
CA ALA A 86 3.04 10.85 2.43
C ALA A 86 2.31 9.66 1.80
N ARG A 87 2.83 8.45 2.01
CA ARG A 87 2.23 7.21 1.50
C ARG A 87 0.99 6.81 2.27
N VAL A 88 0.99 6.97 3.60
CA VAL A 88 -0.20 6.76 4.45
C VAL A 88 -1.33 7.69 4.01
N ARG A 89 -1.01 8.97 3.76
CA ARG A 89 -1.97 9.95 3.25
C ARG A 89 -2.50 9.56 1.87
N ALA A 90 -1.63 9.09 0.97
CA ALA A 90 -2.05 8.59 -0.35
C ALA A 90 -2.94 7.33 -0.27
N ALA A 91 -2.71 6.44 0.71
CA ALA A 91 -3.51 5.23 0.90
C ALA A 91 -4.96 5.53 1.33
N TYR A 92 -5.16 6.54 2.19
CA TYR A 92 -6.49 6.96 2.63
C TYR A 92 -7.14 8.03 1.74
N GLY A 93 -6.33 8.77 0.97
CA GLY A 93 -6.81 9.80 0.03
C GLY A 93 -7.69 10.85 0.72
N ALA A 94 -8.85 11.13 0.14
CA ALA A 94 -9.81 12.11 0.67
C ALA A 94 -10.31 11.79 2.09
N ASN A 95 -10.22 10.52 2.52
CA ASN A 95 -10.68 10.11 3.85
C ASN A 95 -9.65 10.37 4.96
N TYR A 96 -8.41 10.76 4.63
CA TYR A 96 -7.33 10.96 5.61
C TYR A 96 -7.68 11.98 6.68
N GLU A 97 -8.26 13.13 6.30
CA GLU A 97 -8.59 14.20 7.25
C GLU A 97 -9.65 13.76 8.29
N ARG A 98 -10.60 12.91 7.88
CA ARG A 98 -11.57 12.31 8.82
C ARG A 98 -10.87 11.42 9.83
N LEU A 99 -9.85 10.67 9.41
CA LEU A 99 -9.08 9.81 10.29
C LEU A 99 -8.17 10.60 11.24
N VAL A 100 -7.61 11.73 10.80
CA VAL A 100 -6.88 12.68 11.66
C VAL A 100 -7.81 13.20 12.77
N ALA A 101 -9.05 13.58 12.44
CA ALA A 101 -10.02 14.01 13.44
C ALA A 101 -10.35 12.92 14.47
N VAL A 102 -10.48 11.66 14.02
CA VAL A 102 -10.65 10.51 14.92
C VAL A 102 -9.41 10.33 15.80
N LYS A 103 -8.20 10.41 15.24
CA LYS A 103 -6.94 10.32 15.99
C LYS A 103 -6.83 11.40 17.06
N ARG A 104 -7.13 12.67 16.72
CA ARG A 104 -7.16 13.78 17.69
C ARG A 104 -8.11 13.52 18.85
N LYS A 105 -9.27 12.92 18.58
CA LYS A 105 -10.29 12.65 19.59
C LYS A 105 -9.89 11.52 20.56
N TYR A 106 -9.32 10.43 20.03
CA TYR A 106 -9.11 9.20 20.81
C TYR A 106 -7.65 8.95 21.22
N ASP A 107 -6.69 9.56 20.52
CA ASP A 107 -5.26 9.44 20.82
C ASP A 107 -4.51 10.76 20.55
N PRO A 108 -4.87 11.86 21.27
CA PRO A 108 -4.24 13.17 21.07
C PRO A 108 -2.75 13.19 21.41
N ALA A 109 -2.30 12.31 22.31
CA ALA A 109 -0.88 12.16 22.67
C ALA A 109 -0.08 11.28 21.70
N ASN A 110 -0.74 10.74 20.66
CA ASN A 110 -0.14 9.86 19.65
C ASN A 110 0.59 8.64 20.28
N LEU A 111 -0.02 8.02 21.29
CA LEU A 111 0.47 6.83 21.96
C LEU A 111 0.57 5.65 20.98
N PHE A 112 -0.45 5.45 20.14
CA PHE A 112 -0.50 4.36 19.17
C PHE A 112 0.13 4.77 17.83
N ARG A 113 1.45 4.60 17.71
CA ARG A 113 2.24 5.09 16.57
C ARG A 113 3.21 4.08 15.96
N VAL A 114 3.08 2.80 16.33
CA VAL A 114 3.98 1.72 15.87
C VAL A 114 3.64 1.25 14.46
N ASN A 115 2.38 1.37 14.06
CA ASN A 115 1.92 1.03 12.70
C ASN A 115 2.05 2.25 11.77
N HIS A 116 1.57 2.13 10.53
CA HIS A 116 1.36 3.22 9.58
C HIS A 116 0.60 4.39 10.21
N ASN A 117 1.35 5.34 10.78
CA ASN A 117 0.80 6.29 11.73
C ASN A 117 0.05 7.42 11.04
N ILE A 118 -1.12 7.76 11.58
CA ILE A 118 -1.84 8.99 11.28
C ILE A 118 -1.56 9.94 12.44
N ARG A 119 -0.97 11.10 12.16
CA ARG A 119 -0.66 12.09 13.20
C ARG A 119 -1.94 12.87 13.57
N PRO A 120 -2.21 13.08 14.87
CA PRO A 120 -3.23 14.02 15.29
C PRO A 120 -2.84 15.43 14.82
#